data_AF-A0A8S1TPQ6-F1
#
_entry.id   AF-A0A8S1TPQ6-F1
#
_cell.length_a   1.000
_cell.length_b   1.000
_cell.length_c   1.000
_cell.angle_alpha   90.00
_cell.angle_beta   90.00
_cell.angle_gamma   90.00
#
_symmetry.space_group_name_H-M   'P 1'
#
loop_
_entity.id
_entity.type
_entity.pdbx_description
1 polymer ?
#
loop_
_entity_poly.entity_id
_entity_poly.type
_entity_poly.pdbx_seq_one_letter_code
_entity_poly.pdbx_strand_id
1 'polypeptide(L)'
;MNSIQQLYFQAILKQQELEKIKQEEQVQRQNQEISKQQLLLSFVSQPGLHAGDKQSWPLIDIQNRITQFYQQLVLRRETVIIRNQIEYHLPYFLNVLGNLIIHGLDSIKCEGNYIGILKSQFLNQPMGITMSNSLFKTLSLLLRSSLVQFDKDQIQDRRCVNMKYLYQFLLFRDDFCDIFYNSLFQYQISSHKQVSQQLSFYQLHQLVIKKSEDVWCTFIYKLLSQQQQQLTTDQFFVQFNHYTLLLNNFFKKPNLIFNVVENTVKQTAQFHNDAIFQEYLLIMGSFKATTQDFLKQATSIFFDENSSAIDLSEFIIKTKKIQNQLNSSILYILPMLLQLENQMIDMVQVNGKQEADPVKNSSNYYLKMIERLKNKCVYNGEENCNCKKCQCIRRNRNSANESQRKKREALEKIGPLQDAFEELRKKVRVVQNENENLRQLLINVFQHPQVSKLASTFIEPLTKIISDADSEFASYEC
;
A
#
# COMPACT_ATOMS: atom_id res chain seq x y z
N MET A 1 27.24 -35.44 14.14
CA MET A 1 26.43 -34.24 14.45
C MET A 1 26.85 -33.73 15.82
N ASN A 2 27.00 -32.41 15.98
CA ASN A 2 27.40 -31.80 17.24
C ASN A 2 26.22 -31.81 18.23
N SER A 3 26.44 -32.00 19.53
CA SER A 3 25.39 -32.18 20.56
C SER A 3 24.40 -31.00 20.63
N ILE A 4 24.88 -29.80 20.34
CA ILE A 4 24.09 -28.57 20.28
C ILE A 4 23.10 -28.59 19.08
N GLN A 5 23.51 -29.17 17.95
CA GLN A 5 22.63 -29.27 16.78
C GLN A 5 21.51 -30.28 17.01
N GLN A 6 21.78 -31.38 17.74
CA GLN A 6 20.74 -32.33 18.14
C GLN A 6 19.70 -31.69 19.06
N LEU A 7 20.14 -30.91 20.07
CA LEU A 7 19.23 -30.18 20.96
C LEU A 7 18.37 -29.16 20.20
N TYR A 8 18.95 -28.46 19.23
CA TYR A 8 18.22 -27.49 18.41
C TYR A 8 17.15 -28.15 17.53
N PHE A 9 17.48 -29.28 16.88
CA PHE A 9 16.50 -30.05 16.10
C PHE A 9 15.39 -30.64 16.98
N GLN A 10 15.71 -31.09 18.19
CA GLN A 10 14.73 -31.60 19.13
C GLN A 10 13.77 -30.51 19.62
N ALA A 11 14.26 -29.27 19.79
CA ALA A 11 13.43 -28.13 20.15
C ALA A 11 12.47 -27.72 19.02
N ILE A 12 12.93 -27.74 17.76
CA ILE A 12 12.09 -27.44 16.59
C ILE A 12 10.98 -28.48 16.44
N LEU A 13 11.30 -29.78 16.60
CA LEU A 13 10.30 -30.85 16.52
C LEU A 13 9.25 -30.72 17.62
N LYS A 14 9.67 -30.42 18.86
CA LYS A 14 8.73 -30.16 19.97
C LYS A 14 7.84 -28.94 19.72
N GLN A 15 8.37 -27.89 19.09
CA GLN A 15 7.59 -26.68 18.78
C GLN A 15 6.55 -26.95 17.69
N GLN A 16 6.90 -27.76 16.68
CA GLN A 16 5.95 -28.19 15.64
C GLN A 16 4.86 -29.11 16.19
N GLU A 17 5.19 -30.02 17.12
CA GLU A 17 4.19 -30.83 17.82
C GLU A 17 3.23 -29.97 18.65
N LEU A 18 3.74 -28.96 19.36
CA LEU A 18 2.93 -28.01 20.14
C LEU A 18 1.98 -27.18 19.26
N GLU A 19 2.44 -26.73 18.09
CA GLU A 19 1.59 -26.01 17.13
C GLU A 19 0.50 -26.91 16.53
N LYS A 20 0.83 -28.18 16.27
CA LYS A 20 -0.12 -29.17 15.79
C LYS A 20 -1.19 -29.51 16.83
N ILE A 21 -0.79 -29.67 18.10
CA ILE A 21 -1.73 -29.89 19.21
C ILE A 21 -2.64 -28.67 19.39
N LYS A 22 -2.14 -27.44 19.29
CA LYS A 22 -2.97 -26.23 19.34
C LYS A 22 -3.96 -26.13 18.19
N GLN A 23 -3.57 -26.53 16.98
CA GLN A 23 -4.49 -26.59 15.84
C GLN A 23 -5.55 -27.68 16.03
N GLU A 24 -5.19 -28.86 16.53
CA GLU A 24 -6.13 -29.94 16.83
C GLU A 24 -7.11 -29.56 17.96
N GLU A 25 -6.65 -28.88 19.00
CA GLU A 25 -7.51 -28.32 20.06
C GLU A 25 -8.46 -27.24 19.53
N GLN A 26 -8.01 -26.39 18.60
CA GLN A 26 -8.86 -25.36 17.99
C GLN A 26 -9.94 -25.98 17.09
N VAL A 27 -9.59 -27.03 16.34
CA VAL A 27 -10.53 -27.82 15.53
C VAL A 27 -11.51 -28.59 16.44
N GLN A 28 -11.05 -29.15 17.56
CA GLN A 28 -11.92 -29.79 18.54
C GLN A 28 -12.89 -28.80 19.20
N ARG A 29 -12.46 -27.59 19.54
CA ARG A 29 -13.36 -26.55 20.08
C ARG A 29 -14.40 -26.11 19.05
N GLN A 30 -14.01 -25.92 17.79
CA GLN A 30 -14.95 -25.64 16.70
C GLN A 30 -15.94 -26.79 16.50
N ASN A 31 -15.47 -28.05 16.51
CA ASN A 31 -16.34 -29.21 16.38
C ASN A 31 -17.28 -29.39 17.59
N GLN A 32 -16.84 -29.03 18.80
CA GLN A 32 -17.70 -29.00 20.00
C GLN A 32 -18.74 -27.88 19.94
N GLU A 33 -18.40 -26.70 19.41
CA GLU A 33 -19.38 -25.63 19.16
C GLU A 33 -20.40 -26.03 18.08
N ILE A 34 -19.95 -26.65 16.99
CA ILE A 34 -20.82 -27.20 15.93
C ILE A 34 -21.73 -28.29 16.51
N SER A 35 -21.20 -29.17 17.35
CA SER A 35 -21.99 -30.21 18.03
C SER A 35 -22.99 -29.62 19.02
N LYS A 36 -22.64 -28.55 19.76
CA LYS A 36 -23.58 -27.82 20.63
C LYS A 36 -24.68 -27.12 19.83
N GLN A 37 -24.36 -26.55 18.67
CA GLN A 37 -25.35 -25.97 17.75
C GLN A 37 -26.27 -27.05 17.14
N GLN A 38 -25.74 -28.24 16.82
CA GLN A 38 -26.53 -29.40 16.38
C GLN A 38 -27.41 -29.98 17.50
N LEU A 39 -26.93 -29.99 18.75
CA LEU A 39 -27.74 -30.40 19.91
C LEU A 39 -28.88 -29.41 20.15
N LEU A 40 -28.63 -28.10 20.06
CA LEU A 40 -29.65 -27.06 20.13
C LEU A 40 -30.70 -27.19 19.02
N LEU A 41 -30.32 -27.64 17.81
CA LEU A 41 -31.24 -27.96 16.71
C LEU A 41 -32.11 -29.20 16.98
N SER A 42 -31.59 -30.18 17.75
CA SER A 42 -32.33 -31.39 18.12
C SER A 42 -33.40 -31.15 19.21
N PHE A 43 -33.22 -30.13 20.07
CA PHE A 43 -34.22 -29.74 21.08
C PHE A 43 -35.39 -28.92 20.50
N VAL A 44 -35.26 -28.39 19.28
CA VAL A 44 -36.30 -27.56 18.62
C VAL A 44 -37.15 -28.37 17.62
N SER A 45 -36.79 -29.62 17.35
CA SER A 45 -37.56 -30.52 16.49
C SER A 45 -38.55 -31.37 17.29
N GLN A 46 -39.53 -30.72 17.92
CA GLN A 46 -40.80 -31.39 18.25
C GLN A 46 -41.75 -31.25 17.04
N PRO A 47 -42.34 -32.35 16.53
CA PRO A 47 -43.29 -32.29 15.43
C PRO A 47 -44.67 -31.92 15.98
N GLY A 48 -45.05 -30.66 15.81
CA GLY A 48 -46.38 -30.18 16.17
C GLY A 48 -46.85 -29.12 15.19
N LEU A 49 -47.81 -29.52 14.34
CA LEU A 49 -48.81 -28.69 13.66
C LEU A 49 -48.29 -27.47 12.86
N HIS A 50 -48.33 -27.56 11.53
CA HIS A 50 -49.17 -26.66 10.71
C HIS A 50 -49.26 -27.19 9.28
N ALA A 51 -50.49 -27.34 8.82
CA ALA A 51 -50.87 -27.74 7.48
C ALA A 51 -50.82 -26.54 6.52
N GLY A 52 -50.41 -26.79 5.27
CA GLY A 52 -50.78 -26.00 4.10
C GLY A 52 -50.00 -24.71 3.88
N ASP A 53 -48.75 -24.81 3.44
CA ASP A 53 -48.14 -23.82 2.55
C ASP A 53 -47.07 -24.50 1.69
N LYS A 54 -47.07 -24.20 0.38
CA LYS A 54 -46.08 -24.71 -0.59
C LYS A 54 -44.68 -24.35 -0.09
N GLN A 55 -43.83 -25.34 0.19
CA GLN A 55 -42.44 -25.14 0.61
C GLN A 55 -41.69 -24.31 -0.44
N SER A 56 -41.52 -23.02 -0.19
CA SER A 56 -40.56 -22.19 -0.91
C SER A 56 -39.17 -22.62 -0.50
N TRP A 57 -38.27 -22.81 -1.46
CA TRP A 57 -36.89 -23.17 -1.11
C TRP A 57 -36.22 -22.01 -0.38
N PRO A 58 -35.49 -22.29 0.71
CA PRO A 58 -34.60 -21.33 1.31
C PRO A 58 -33.66 -20.75 0.25
N LEU A 59 -33.48 -19.42 0.25
CA LEU A 59 -32.58 -18.74 -0.70
C LEU A 59 -31.17 -19.34 -0.69
N ILE A 60 -30.70 -19.81 0.47
CA ILE A 60 -29.39 -20.45 0.61
C ILE A 60 -29.28 -21.75 -0.22
N ASP A 61 -30.34 -22.53 -0.33
CA ASP A 61 -30.35 -23.79 -1.10
C ASP A 61 -30.32 -23.51 -2.59
N ILE A 62 -31.01 -22.45 -3.03
CA ILE A 62 -30.94 -21.96 -4.40
C ILE A 62 -29.52 -21.49 -4.73
N GLN A 63 -28.92 -20.66 -3.87
CA GLN A 63 -27.54 -20.20 -4.05
C GLN A 63 -26.54 -21.37 -4.07
N ASN A 64 -26.76 -22.42 -3.28
CA ASN A 64 -25.93 -23.64 -3.30
C ASN A 64 -26.03 -24.38 -4.64
N ARG A 65 -27.21 -24.45 -5.26
CA ARG A 65 -27.37 -25.05 -6.59
C ARG A 65 -26.71 -24.23 -7.68
N ILE A 66 -26.88 -22.91 -7.65
CA ILE A 66 -26.17 -21.99 -8.57
C ILE A 66 -24.66 -22.16 -8.41
N THR A 67 -24.19 -22.31 -7.18
CA THR A 67 -22.78 -22.55 -6.87
C THR A 67 -22.30 -23.86 -7.48
N GLN A 68 -23.01 -24.97 -7.29
CA GLN A 68 -22.66 -26.27 -7.86
C GLN A 68 -22.62 -26.22 -9.39
N PHE A 69 -23.59 -25.54 -10.01
CA PHE A 69 -23.62 -25.33 -11.46
C PHE A 69 -22.34 -24.62 -11.95
N TYR A 70 -22.00 -23.48 -11.36
CA TYR A 70 -20.79 -22.76 -11.77
C TYR A 70 -19.49 -23.48 -11.42
N GLN A 71 -19.44 -24.22 -10.32
CA GLN A 71 -18.28 -25.07 -10.00
C GLN A 71 -18.02 -26.11 -11.09
N GLN A 72 -19.08 -26.73 -11.64
CA GLN A 72 -18.92 -27.66 -12.76
C GLN A 72 -18.37 -26.96 -14.01
N LEU A 73 -18.83 -25.75 -14.33
CA LEU A 73 -18.32 -24.98 -15.47
C LEU A 73 -16.85 -24.58 -15.28
N VAL A 74 -16.46 -24.17 -14.07
CA VAL A 74 -15.06 -23.87 -13.73
C VAL A 74 -14.18 -25.10 -13.89
N LEU A 75 -14.61 -26.26 -13.37
CA LEU A 75 -13.87 -27.53 -13.49
C LEU A 75 -13.67 -27.94 -14.95
N ARG A 76 -14.67 -27.71 -15.80
CA ARG A 76 -14.63 -28.00 -17.23
C ARG A 76 -13.98 -26.91 -18.07
N ARG A 77 -13.63 -25.76 -17.46
CA ARG A 77 -13.17 -24.54 -18.13
C ARG A 77 -14.11 -24.06 -19.25
N GLU A 78 -15.40 -24.21 -19.03
CA GLU A 78 -16.43 -23.79 -19.98
C GLU A 78 -16.67 -22.27 -19.86
N THR A 79 -16.78 -21.60 -21.01
CA THR A 79 -17.10 -20.17 -21.07
C THR A 79 -18.60 -19.96 -20.88
N VAL A 80 -18.97 -19.11 -19.93
CA VAL A 80 -20.35 -18.71 -19.64
C VAL A 80 -20.70 -17.49 -20.48
N ILE A 81 -21.78 -17.59 -21.25
CA ILE A 81 -22.33 -16.47 -22.02
C ILE A 81 -23.53 -15.91 -21.26
N ILE A 82 -23.41 -14.68 -20.74
CA ILE A 82 -24.46 -14.00 -19.99
C ILE A 82 -25.14 -12.92 -20.83
N ARG A 83 -26.43 -12.70 -20.58
CA ARG A 83 -27.20 -11.60 -21.16
C ARG A 83 -27.28 -10.45 -20.18
N ASN A 84 -27.30 -9.22 -20.68
CA ASN A 84 -27.54 -8.05 -19.84
C ASN A 84 -29.06 -7.86 -19.66
N GLN A 85 -29.59 -8.36 -18.55
CA GLN A 85 -31.01 -8.31 -18.20
C GLN A 85 -31.34 -7.22 -17.17
N ILE A 86 -30.34 -6.73 -16.41
CA ILE A 86 -30.53 -5.66 -15.43
C ILE A 86 -30.44 -4.31 -16.13
N GLU A 87 -31.53 -3.55 -16.11
CA GLU A 87 -31.63 -2.22 -16.74
C GLU A 87 -31.21 -1.06 -15.80
N TYR A 88 -31.02 -1.32 -14.52
CA TYR A 88 -30.64 -0.32 -13.51
C TYR A 88 -29.19 0.16 -13.67
N HIS A 89 -28.93 1.43 -13.31
CA HIS A 89 -27.58 1.98 -13.19
C HIS A 89 -26.85 1.42 -11.96
N LEU A 90 -26.27 0.23 -12.10
CA LEU A 90 -25.31 -0.34 -11.15
C LEU A 90 -23.87 -0.07 -11.61
N PRO A 91 -22.89 -0.02 -10.68
CA PRO A 91 -21.49 -0.20 -11.02
C PRO A 91 -21.31 -1.45 -11.87
N TYR A 92 -20.42 -1.38 -12.85
CA TYR A 92 -20.31 -2.41 -13.87
C TYR A 92 -20.08 -3.81 -13.31
N PHE A 93 -19.23 -3.95 -12.27
CA PHE A 93 -18.98 -5.27 -11.67
C PHE A 93 -20.22 -5.87 -11.00
N LEU A 94 -21.08 -5.06 -10.36
CA LEU A 94 -22.33 -5.52 -9.76
C LEU A 94 -23.31 -5.95 -10.84
N ASN A 95 -23.34 -5.23 -11.97
CA ASN A 95 -24.15 -5.62 -13.11
C ASN A 95 -23.73 -7.01 -13.63
N VAL A 96 -22.42 -7.27 -13.76
CA VAL A 96 -21.91 -8.59 -14.17
C VAL A 96 -22.28 -9.67 -13.16
N LEU A 97 -22.07 -9.44 -11.86
CA LEU A 97 -22.43 -10.40 -10.81
C LEU A 97 -23.94 -10.68 -10.81
N GLY A 98 -24.77 -9.66 -10.96
CA GLY A 98 -26.23 -9.80 -10.98
C GLY A 98 -26.70 -10.64 -12.18
N ASN A 99 -26.18 -10.36 -13.37
CA ASN A 99 -26.49 -11.15 -14.56
C ASN A 99 -25.97 -12.58 -14.48
N LEU A 100 -24.84 -12.84 -13.80
CA LEU A 100 -24.40 -14.21 -13.50
C LEU A 100 -25.35 -14.92 -12.55
N ILE A 101 -25.87 -14.26 -11.51
CA ILE A 101 -26.84 -14.87 -10.60
C ILE A 101 -28.14 -15.19 -11.35
N ILE A 102 -28.62 -14.27 -12.19
CA ILE A 102 -29.81 -14.46 -13.02
C ILE A 102 -29.62 -15.61 -14.01
N HIS A 103 -28.48 -15.67 -14.70
CA HIS A 103 -28.13 -16.80 -15.58
C HIS A 103 -28.06 -18.12 -14.80
N GLY A 104 -27.55 -18.09 -13.57
CA GLY A 104 -27.52 -19.26 -12.69
C GLY A 104 -28.91 -19.75 -12.31
N LEU A 105 -29.85 -18.84 -12.06
CA LEU A 105 -31.26 -19.17 -11.79
C LEU A 105 -31.90 -19.88 -12.99
N ASP A 106 -31.59 -19.47 -14.22
CA ASP A 106 -32.11 -20.10 -15.45
C ASP A 106 -31.64 -21.58 -15.59
N SER A 107 -30.57 -21.98 -14.90
CA SER A 107 -30.12 -23.38 -14.88
C SER A 107 -30.95 -24.30 -13.97
N ILE A 108 -31.76 -23.72 -13.06
CA ILE A 108 -32.58 -24.48 -12.10
C ILE A 108 -33.90 -24.86 -12.76
N LYS A 109 -34.01 -26.14 -13.15
CA LYS A 109 -35.21 -26.66 -13.86
C LYS A 109 -36.40 -26.98 -12.94
N CYS A 110 -36.16 -27.15 -11.65
CA CYS A 110 -37.21 -27.44 -10.67
C CYS A 110 -37.78 -26.11 -10.12
N GLU A 111 -39.11 -26.02 -9.94
CA GLU A 111 -39.80 -24.86 -9.36
C GLU A 111 -39.78 -23.55 -10.18
N GLY A 112 -40.02 -23.66 -11.49
CA GLY A 112 -40.02 -22.51 -12.42
C GLY A 112 -40.86 -21.30 -11.98
N ASN A 113 -41.97 -21.51 -11.26
CA ASN A 113 -42.78 -20.42 -10.71
C ASN A 113 -42.05 -19.63 -9.60
N TYR A 114 -41.41 -20.31 -8.65
CA TYR A 114 -40.70 -19.65 -7.56
C TYR A 114 -39.42 -18.97 -8.07
N ILE A 115 -38.66 -19.68 -8.93
CA ILE A 115 -37.48 -19.13 -9.58
C ILE A 115 -37.84 -17.92 -10.45
N GLY A 116 -38.97 -17.95 -11.16
CA GLY A 116 -39.49 -16.82 -11.93
C GLY A 116 -39.81 -15.59 -11.06
N ILE A 117 -40.45 -15.79 -9.90
CA ILE A 117 -40.72 -14.72 -8.93
C ILE A 117 -39.41 -14.12 -8.40
N LEU A 118 -38.47 -14.96 -7.96
CA LEU A 118 -37.18 -14.51 -7.44
C LEU A 118 -36.37 -13.74 -8.50
N LYS A 119 -36.35 -14.24 -9.74
CA LYS A 119 -35.72 -13.57 -10.87
C LYS A 119 -36.35 -12.19 -11.12
N SER A 120 -37.68 -12.10 -11.11
CA SER A 120 -38.37 -10.81 -11.24
C SER A 120 -38.02 -9.85 -10.09
N GLN A 121 -37.93 -10.33 -8.86
CA GLN A 121 -37.51 -9.51 -7.71
C GLN A 121 -36.08 -8.96 -7.90
N PHE A 122 -35.14 -9.81 -8.32
CA PHE A 122 -33.75 -9.39 -8.57
C PHE A 122 -33.62 -8.41 -9.73
N LEU A 123 -34.43 -8.58 -10.79
CA LEU A 123 -34.48 -7.64 -11.90
C LEU A 123 -35.02 -6.27 -11.47
N ASN A 124 -36.09 -6.24 -10.66
CA ASN A 124 -36.73 -5.01 -10.19
C ASN A 124 -35.98 -4.32 -9.04
N GLN A 125 -35.22 -5.07 -8.24
CA GLN A 125 -34.50 -4.53 -7.08
C GLN A 125 -33.11 -5.19 -6.93
N PRO A 126 -32.17 -4.92 -7.84
CA PRO A 126 -30.89 -5.63 -7.86
C PRO A 126 -29.99 -5.36 -6.64
N MET A 127 -30.17 -4.23 -5.95
CA MET A 127 -29.44 -3.96 -4.69
C MET A 127 -29.82 -4.92 -3.55
N GLY A 128 -30.99 -5.57 -3.64
CA GLY A 128 -31.46 -6.56 -2.68
C GLY A 128 -30.85 -7.95 -2.89
N ILE A 129 -30.05 -8.15 -3.95
CA ILE A 129 -29.37 -9.41 -4.19
C ILE A 129 -28.34 -9.67 -3.09
N THR A 130 -28.39 -10.88 -2.53
CA THR A 130 -27.45 -11.38 -1.53
C THR A 130 -26.73 -12.64 -2.04
N MET A 131 -25.54 -12.90 -1.51
CA MET A 131 -24.70 -14.03 -1.88
C MET A 131 -24.09 -14.70 -0.65
N SER A 132 -24.17 -16.03 -0.59
CA SER A 132 -23.38 -16.84 0.31
C SER A 132 -21.89 -16.76 -0.03
N ASN A 133 -21.04 -17.17 0.91
CA ASN A 133 -19.58 -17.23 0.72
C ASN A 133 -19.22 -18.10 -0.48
N SER A 134 -19.83 -19.29 -0.55
CA SER A 134 -19.58 -20.27 -1.60
C SER A 134 -19.95 -19.73 -2.98
N LEU A 135 -21.08 -19.02 -3.10
CA LEU A 135 -21.49 -18.38 -4.34
C LEU A 135 -20.54 -17.25 -4.72
N PHE A 136 -20.25 -16.32 -3.80
CA PHE A 136 -19.37 -15.19 -4.08
C PHE A 136 -17.96 -15.62 -4.51
N LYS A 137 -17.36 -16.59 -3.81
CA LYS A 137 -16.05 -17.16 -4.17
C LYS A 137 -16.07 -17.85 -5.53
N THR A 138 -17.15 -18.58 -5.84
CA THR A 138 -17.28 -19.30 -7.12
C THR A 138 -17.44 -18.32 -8.28
N LEU A 139 -18.27 -17.28 -8.13
CA LEU A 139 -18.41 -16.23 -9.15
C LEU A 139 -17.11 -15.44 -9.33
N SER A 140 -16.42 -15.13 -8.24
CA SER A 140 -15.09 -14.49 -8.27
C SER A 140 -14.06 -15.36 -9.02
N LEU A 141 -14.09 -16.68 -8.81
CA LEU A 141 -13.26 -17.65 -9.52
C LEU A 141 -13.57 -17.73 -11.01
N LEU A 142 -14.85 -17.72 -11.38
CA LEU A 142 -15.28 -17.69 -12.77
C LEU A 142 -14.74 -16.43 -13.48
N LEU A 143 -14.86 -15.26 -12.83
CA LEU A 143 -14.40 -13.98 -13.37
C LEU A 143 -12.87 -13.92 -13.50
N ARG A 144 -12.11 -14.23 -12.44
CA ARG A 144 -10.64 -14.18 -12.52
C ARG A 144 -10.03 -15.23 -13.44
N SER A 145 -10.77 -16.30 -13.73
CA SER A 145 -10.38 -17.32 -14.74
C SER A 145 -10.76 -16.92 -16.17
N SER A 146 -11.33 -15.73 -16.36
CA SER A 146 -11.75 -15.21 -17.67
C SER A 146 -12.80 -16.08 -18.39
N LEU A 147 -13.66 -16.77 -17.64
CA LEU A 147 -14.66 -17.70 -18.16
C LEU A 147 -16.05 -17.05 -18.38
N VAL A 148 -16.16 -15.73 -18.44
CA VAL A 148 -17.46 -15.03 -18.57
C VAL A 148 -17.42 -14.06 -19.74
N GLN A 149 -18.37 -14.16 -20.65
CA GLN A 149 -18.55 -13.26 -21.80
C GLN A 149 -20.01 -12.80 -21.88
N PHE A 150 -20.23 -11.62 -22.46
CA PHE A 150 -21.59 -11.19 -22.77
C PHE A 150 -22.05 -11.73 -24.12
N ASP A 151 -23.34 -12.01 -24.22
CA ASP A 151 -24.02 -12.43 -25.45
C ASP A 151 -23.81 -11.38 -26.55
N LYS A 152 -23.20 -11.80 -27.66
CA LYS A 152 -22.83 -10.92 -28.77
C LYS A 152 -24.04 -10.39 -29.51
N ASP A 153 -25.14 -11.13 -29.49
CA ASP A 153 -26.36 -10.79 -30.23
C ASP A 153 -27.15 -9.65 -29.56
N GLN A 154 -26.83 -9.31 -28.30
CA GLN A 154 -27.34 -8.11 -27.60
C GLN A 154 -26.49 -6.84 -27.85
N ILE A 155 -25.36 -6.94 -28.57
CA ILE A 155 -24.47 -5.82 -28.87
C ILE A 155 -24.97 -5.07 -30.12
N GLN A 156 -26.28 -4.80 -30.20
CA GLN A 156 -26.83 -3.92 -31.26
C GLN A 156 -26.57 -2.44 -30.95
N ASP A 157 -26.53 -2.10 -29.66
CA ASP A 157 -25.89 -0.86 -29.18
C ASP A 157 -24.40 -1.14 -29.01
N ARG A 158 -23.54 -0.27 -29.56
CA ARG A 158 -22.06 -0.30 -29.50
C ARG A 158 -21.46 -0.19 -28.08
N ARG A 159 -22.04 -0.85 -27.08
CA ARG A 159 -21.49 -1.04 -25.73
C ARG A 159 -20.55 -2.25 -25.83
N CYS A 160 -19.32 -2.04 -26.29
CA CYS A 160 -18.29 -3.06 -26.17
C CYS A 160 -18.08 -3.37 -24.70
N VAL A 161 -18.64 -4.50 -24.24
CA VAL A 161 -18.54 -4.94 -22.85
C VAL A 161 -17.14 -5.52 -22.64
N ASN A 162 -16.20 -4.67 -22.22
CA ASN A 162 -14.80 -5.05 -22.10
C ASN A 162 -14.53 -5.75 -20.75
N MET A 163 -14.62 -7.07 -20.74
CA MET A 163 -14.38 -7.89 -19.56
C MET A 163 -12.90 -8.00 -19.16
N LYS A 164 -11.96 -7.60 -20.05
CA LYS A 164 -10.50 -7.77 -19.87
C LYS A 164 -10.00 -7.18 -18.55
N TYR A 165 -10.48 -5.98 -18.20
CA TYR A 165 -10.05 -5.29 -16.98
C TYR A 165 -10.83 -5.76 -15.76
N LEU A 166 -12.10 -6.14 -15.93
CA LEU A 166 -12.92 -6.66 -14.83
C LEU A 166 -12.31 -7.94 -14.22
N TYR A 167 -11.72 -8.82 -15.02
CA TYR A 167 -11.07 -10.04 -14.51
C TYR A 167 -9.89 -9.75 -13.56
N GLN A 168 -9.33 -8.54 -13.61
CA GLN A 168 -8.20 -8.11 -12.78
C GLN A 168 -8.65 -7.30 -11.56
N PHE A 169 -9.95 -7.07 -11.42
CA PHE A 169 -10.51 -6.25 -10.36
C PHE A 169 -10.17 -6.81 -8.97
N LEU A 170 -9.75 -5.92 -8.08
CA LEU A 170 -9.28 -6.20 -6.73
C LEU A 170 -10.23 -7.10 -5.95
N LEU A 171 -11.53 -6.89 -6.10
CA LEU A 171 -12.59 -7.67 -5.42
C LEU A 171 -12.50 -9.17 -5.68
N PHE A 172 -12.03 -9.57 -6.87
CA PHE A 172 -12.00 -10.98 -7.31
C PHE A 172 -10.63 -11.63 -7.16
N ARG A 173 -9.61 -10.89 -6.70
CA ARG A 173 -8.26 -11.44 -6.51
C ARG A 173 -8.25 -12.36 -5.29
N ASP A 174 -7.54 -13.50 -5.39
CA ASP A 174 -7.37 -14.46 -4.28
C ASP A 174 -6.98 -13.80 -2.97
N ASP A 175 -5.99 -12.91 -3.06
CA ASP A 175 -5.39 -12.24 -1.92
C ASP A 175 -6.39 -11.32 -1.15
N PHE A 176 -7.54 -10.98 -1.73
CA PHE A 176 -8.50 -10.01 -1.16
C PHE A 176 -9.96 -10.47 -1.14
N CYS A 177 -10.36 -11.45 -1.96
CA CYS A 177 -11.74 -11.93 -2.06
C CYS A 177 -12.30 -12.31 -0.68
N ASP A 178 -11.54 -13.07 0.09
CA ASP A 178 -11.90 -13.51 1.44
C ASP A 178 -11.99 -12.33 2.42
N ILE A 179 -11.10 -11.34 2.30
CA ILE A 179 -11.13 -10.13 3.12
C ILE A 179 -12.43 -9.35 2.89
N PHE A 180 -12.81 -9.14 1.63
CA PHE A 180 -14.04 -8.41 1.32
C PHE A 180 -15.27 -9.15 1.84
N TYR A 181 -15.36 -10.46 1.60
CA TYR A 181 -16.49 -11.24 2.10
C TYR A 181 -16.54 -11.20 3.63
N ASN A 182 -15.44 -11.55 4.30
CA ASN A 182 -15.37 -11.66 5.76
C ASN A 182 -15.59 -10.32 6.47
N SER A 183 -15.27 -9.19 5.83
CA SER A 183 -15.47 -7.87 6.43
C SER A 183 -16.87 -7.31 6.16
N LEU A 184 -17.59 -7.83 5.16
CA LEU A 184 -18.86 -7.27 4.72
C LEU A 184 -20.07 -8.14 5.04
N PHE A 185 -19.93 -9.47 5.17
CA PHE A 185 -21.11 -10.32 5.38
C PHE A 185 -21.93 -9.89 6.60
N GLN A 186 -23.22 -10.16 6.53
CA GLN A 186 -24.18 -10.06 7.63
C GLN A 186 -24.82 -11.42 7.87
N TYR A 187 -25.26 -11.65 9.10
CA TYR A 187 -26.08 -12.82 9.42
C TYR A 187 -27.52 -12.56 8.98
N GLN A 188 -28.05 -13.46 8.16
CA GLN A 188 -29.43 -13.44 7.70
C GLN A 188 -30.16 -14.67 8.24
N ILE A 189 -31.32 -14.44 8.86
CA ILE A 189 -32.19 -15.49 9.40
C ILE A 189 -33.29 -15.78 8.36
N SER A 190 -33.34 -17.01 7.88
CA SER A 190 -34.40 -17.46 6.96
C SER A 190 -35.70 -17.79 7.70
N SER A 191 -36.79 -17.97 6.95
CA SER A 191 -38.12 -18.39 7.45
C SER A 191 -38.08 -19.63 8.34
N HIS A 192 -37.13 -20.53 8.09
CA HIS A 192 -36.91 -21.77 8.86
C HIS A 192 -35.88 -21.62 10.00
N LYS A 193 -35.60 -20.38 10.44
CA LYS A 193 -34.62 -20.04 11.49
C LYS A 193 -33.18 -20.48 11.19
N GLN A 194 -32.85 -20.87 9.95
CA GLN A 194 -31.47 -21.09 9.57
C GLN A 194 -30.76 -19.75 9.46
N VAL A 195 -29.64 -19.61 10.16
CA VAL A 195 -28.77 -18.43 10.11
C VAL A 195 -27.70 -18.68 9.05
N SER A 196 -27.56 -17.76 8.09
CA SER A 196 -26.54 -17.82 7.05
C SER A 196 -25.78 -16.50 6.95
N GLN A 197 -24.47 -16.57 6.69
CA GLN A 197 -23.67 -15.40 6.38
C GLN A 197 -23.91 -15.04 4.91
N GLN A 198 -24.33 -13.80 4.65
CA GLN A 198 -24.57 -13.32 3.29
C GLN A 198 -23.98 -11.93 3.07
N LEU A 199 -23.43 -11.73 1.88
CA LEU A 199 -22.93 -10.46 1.37
C LEU A 199 -23.99 -9.86 0.43
N SER A 200 -24.41 -8.62 0.66
CA SER A 200 -25.38 -7.95 -0.20
C SER A 200 -24.73 -7.03 -1.25
N PHE A 201 -25.43 -6.85 -2.38
CA PHE A 201 -25.03 -5.89 -3.42
C PHE A 201 -24.98 -4.47 -2.87
N TYR A 202 -25.92 -4.12 -1.97
CA TYR A 202 -25.91 -2.84 -1.29
C TYR A 202 -24.60 -2.59 -0.54
N GLN A 203 -24.06 -3.56 0.20
CA GLN A 203 -22.81 -3.40 0.95
C GLN A 203 -21.60 -3.18 0.03
N LEU A 204 -21.51 -3.96 -1.06
CA LEU A 204 -20.48 -3.79 -2.07
C LEU A 204 -20.59 -2.42 -2.76
N HIS A 205 -21.80 -1.98 -3.05
CA HIS A 205 -22.06 -0.67 -3.64
C HIS A 205 -21.62 0.47 -2.71
N GLN A 206 -21.97 0.41 -1.42
CA GLN A 206 -21.61 1.47 -0.46
C GLN A 206 -20.09 1.66 -0.34
N LEU A 207 -19.30 0.58 -0.46
CA LEU A 207 -17.83 0.69 -0.43
C LEU A 207 -17.25 1.47 -1.61
N VAL A 208 -17.87 1.44 -2.79
CA VAL A 208 -17.32 2.08 -4.00
C VAL A 208 -17.85 3.50 -4.24
N ILE A 209 -18.87 3.95 -3.50
CA ILE A 209 -19.42 5.31 -3.60
C ILE A 209 -18.54 6.33 -2.85
N LYS A 210 -18.39 7.54 -3.41
CA LYS A 210 -17.46 8.60 -2.95
C LYS A 210 -17.73 9.22 -1.57
N LYS A 211 -18.87 8.95 -0.93
CA LYS A 211 -19.33 9.65 0.29
C LYS A 211 -19.41 8.76 1.54
N SER A 212 -18.56 7.74 1.65
CA SER A 212 -18.79 6.61 2.54
C SER A 212 -17.73 6.43 3.64
N GLU A 213 -17.16 7.52 4.20
CA GLU A 213 -16.10 7.42 5.22
C GLU A 213 -16.46 6.54 6.42
N ASP A 214 -17.69 6.64 6.94
CA ASP A 214 -18.14 5.80 8.06
C ASP A 214 -18.33 4.32 7.65
N VAL A 215 -18.70 4.06 6.39
CA VAL A 215 -18.76 2.71 5.83
C VAL A 215 -17.36 2.13 5.72
N TRP A 216 -16.39 2.92 5.26
CA TRP A 216 -14.98 2.52 5.20
C TRP A 216 -14.43 2.25 6.59
N CYS A 217 -14.70 3.12 7.57
CA CYS A 217 -14.30 2.88 8.96
C CYS A 217 -14.89 1.57 9.50
N THR A 218 -16.18 1.31 9.23
CA THR A 218 -16.84 0.07 9.64
C THR A 218 -16.23 -1.16 8.98
N PHE A 219 -15.90 -1.08 7.70
CA PHE A 219 -15.21 -2.13 6.95
C PHE A 219 -13.81 -2.41 7.52
N ILE A 220 -13.02 -1.36 7.75
CA ILE A 220 -11.67 -1.47 8.32
C ILE A 220 -11.74 -2.03 9.73
N TYR A 221 -12.69 -1.59 10.54
CA TYR A 221 -12.90 -2.12 11.89
C TYR A 221 -13.14 -3.62 11.84
N LYS A 222 -14.10 -4.08 11.01
CA LYS A 222 -14.41 -5.51 10.87
C LYS A 222 -13.24 -6.32 10.33
N LEU A 223 -12.44 -5.73 9.43
CA LEU A 223 -11.21 -6.34 8.94
C LEU A 223 -10.20 -6.56 10.08
N LEU A 224 -9.96 -5.53 10.89
CA LEU A 224 -8.96 -5.57 11.96
C LEU A 224 -9.45 -6.38 13.18
N SER A 225 -10.73 -6.30 13.53
CA SER A 225 -11.32 -7.02 14.66
C SER A 225 -11.74 -8.45 14.31
N GLN A 226 -11.68 -8.82 13.03
CA GLN A 226 -12.20 -10.09 12.51
C GLN A 226 -13.67 -10.32 12.91
N GLN A 227 -14.47 -9.27 12.79
CA GLN A 227 -15.88 -9.19 13.23
C GLN A 227 -16.13 -9.37 14.73
N GLN A 228 -15.11 -9.29 15.59
CA GLN A 228 -15.34 -9.25 17.03
C GLN A 228 -15.95 -7.90 17.46
N GLN A 229 -16.64 -7.93 18.60
CA GLN A 229 -17.30 -6.75 19.17
C GLN A 229 -16.30 -5.66 19.53
N GLN A 230 -15.09 -6.04 19.96
CA GLN A 230 -13.99 -5.16 20.30
C GLN A 230 -12.75 -5.52 19.48
N LEU A 231 -11.97 -4.51 19.13
CA LEU A 231 -10.64 -4.64 18.56
C LEU A 231 -9.62 -4.53 19.69
N THR A 232 -8.80 -5.56 19.91
CA THR A 232 -7.70 -5.51 20.89
C THR A 232 -6.39 -5.01 20.27
N THR A 233 -5.46 -4.54 21.11
CA THR A 233 -4.12 -4.12 20.68
C THR A 233 -3.39 -5.20 19.87
N ASP A 234 -3.40 -6.45 20.35
CA ASP A 234 -2.73 -7.56 19.67
C ASP A 234 -3.34 -7.85 18.29
N GLN A 235 -4.67 -7.83 18.19
CA GLN A 235 -5.37 -8.00 16.92
C GLN A 235 -5.02 -6.88 15.95
N PHE A 236 -5.01 -5.63 16.42
CA PHE A 236 -4.62 -4.49 15.60
C PHE A 236 -3.22 -4.71 15.01
N PHE A 237 -2.23 -5.07 15.82
CA PHE A 237 -0.87 -5.33 15.34
C PHE A 237 -0.80 -6.47 14.32
N VAL A 238 -1.43 -7.62 14.61
CA VAL A 238 -1.39 -8.79 13.73
C VAL A 238 -2.08 -8.48 12.40
N GLN A 239 -3.31 -7.95 12.44
CA GLN A 239 -4.09 -7.70 11.23
C GLN A 239 -3.51 -6.53 10.42
N PHE A 240 -3.00 -5.48 11.06
CA PHE A 240 -2.38 -4.36 10.35
C PHE A 240 -1.08 -4.78 9.64
N ASN A 241 -0.26 -5.64 10.26
CA ASN A 241 0.93 -6.20 9.62
C ASN A 241 0.56 -7.09 8.43
N HIS A 242 -0.46 -7.95 8.59
CA HIS A 242 -0.97 -8.77 7.50
C HIS A 242 -1.49 -7.92 6.33
N TYR A 243 -2.30 -6.91 6.62
CA TYR A 243 -2.81 -5.91 5.69
C TYR A 243 -1.68 -5.21 4.92
N THR A 244 -0.64 -4.76 5.63
CA THR A 244 0.53 -4.10 5.03
C THR A 244 1.28 -5.04 4.08
N LEU A 245 1.42 -6.32 4.45
CA LEU A 245 2.06 -7.33 3.61
C LEU A 245 1.27 -7.59 2.32
N LEU A 246 -0.05 -7.70 2.41
CA LEU A 246 -0.94 -7.87 1.26
C LEU A 246 -0.88 -6.67 0.31
N LEU A 247 -0.98 -5.45 0.84
CA LEU A 247 -0.86 -4.23 0.03
C LEU A 247 0.51 -4.10 -0.63
N ASN A 248 1.60 -4.44 0.09
CA ASN A 248 2.93 -4.44 -0.50
C ASN A 248 3.04 -5.43 -1.67
N ASN A 249 2.41 -6.60 -1.56
CA ASN A 249 2.35 -7.57 -2.64
C ASN A 249 1.51 -7.05 -3.83
N PHE A 250 0.37 -6.42 -3.56
CA PHE A 250 -0.47 -5.78 -4.57
C PHE A 250 0.28 -4.71 -5.36
N PHE A 251 0.99 -3.79 -4.70
CA PHE A 251 1.75 -2.72 -5.37
C PHE A 251 3.03 -3.22 -6.09
N LYS A 252 3.55 -4.40 -5.72
CA LYS A 252 4.71 -5.02 -6.38
C LYS A 252 4.32 -5.82 -7.62
N LYS A 253 3.17 -6.46 -7.63
CA LYS A 253 2.68 -7.23 -8.78
C LYS A 253 1.97 -6.29 -9.78
N PRO A 254 1.85 -6.67 -11.06
CA PRO A 254 0.92 -6.02 -11.97
C PRO A 254 -0.51 -6.04 -11.39
N ASN A 255 -1.22 -4.93 -11.53
CA ASN A 255 -2.61 -4.76 -11.11
C ASN A 255 -3.39 -4.01 -12.19
N LEU A 256 -4.71 -3.86 -12.00
CA LEU A 256 -5.60 -3.32 -13.01
C LEU A 256 -5.13 -1.94 -13.48
N ILE A 257 -4.91 -1.01 -12.55
CA ILE A 257 -4.53 0.37 -12.86
C ILE A 257 -3.18 0.40 -13.59
N PHE A 258 -2.19 -0.34 -13.08
CA PHE A 258 -0.88 -0.44 -13.73
C PHE A 258 -0.99 -0.98 -15.16
N ASN A 259 -1.75 -2.04 -15.37
CA ASN A 259 -1.92 -2.67 -16.68
C ASN A 259 -2.66 -1.75 -17.66
N VAL A 260 -3.61 -0.94 -17.18
CA VAL A 260 -4.22 0.07 -18.05
C VAL A 260 -3.21 1.16 -18.41
N VAL A 261 -2.48 1.73 -17.45
CA VAL A 261 -1.43 2.73 -17.71
C VAL A 261 -0.43 2.20 -18.73
N GLU A 262 0.06 0.97 -18.54
CA GLU A 262 1.03 0.34 -19.44
C GLU A 262 0.46 0.16 -20.86
N ASN A 263 -0.80 -0.27 -20.99
CA ASN A 263 -1.46 -0.41 -22.29
C ASN A 263 -1.70 0.95 -22.97
N THR A 264 -2.06 1.99 -22.22
CA THR A 264 -2.23 3.37 -22.72
C THR A 264 -0.91 4.03 -23.13
N VAL A 265 0.24 3.57 -22.62
CA VAL A 265 1.56 4.00 -23.13
C VAL A 265 1.88 3.30 -24.45
N LYS A 266 1.58 2.00 -24.57
CA LYS A 266 1.91 1.18 -25.75
C LYS A 266 1.03 1.48 -26.95
N GLN A 267 -0.26 1.70 -26.71
CA GLN A 267 -1.19 2.21 -27.69
C GLN A 267 -1.03 3.72 -27.68
N THR A 268 -0.83 4.41 -28.79
CA THR A 268 -0.84 5.89 -28.88
C THR A 268 -2.25 6.45 -28.62
N ALA A 269 -2.89 5.99 -27.55
CA ALA A 269 -4.32 6.02 -27.35
C ALA A 269 -4.76 7.16 -26.42
N GLN A 270 -5.92 7.70 -26.78
CA GLN A 270 -6.62 8.91 -26.37
C GLN A 270 -7.22 8.88 -24.94
N PHE A 271 -6.59 8.20 -23.97
CA PHE A 271 -7.15 8.10 -22.62
C PHE A 271 -6.57 9.17 -21.67
N HIS A 272 -7.33 10.23 -21.41
CA HIS A 272 -6.99 11.24 -20.41
C HIS A 272 -7.50 10.84 -19.02
N ASN A 273 -6.72 10.05 -18.28
CA ASN A 273 -7.11 9.53 -16.95
C ASN A 273 -6.26 10.08 -15.81
N ASP A 274 -5.70 11.28 -16.00
CA ASP A 274 -4.78 11.93 -15.07
C ASP A 274 -5.31 11.97 -13.63
N ALA A 275 -6.61 12.19 -13.42
CA ALA A 275 -7.21 12.18 -12.09
C ALA A 275 -7.08 10.82 -11.38
N ILE A 276 -7.43 9.71 -12.07
CA ILE A 276 -7.34 8.35 -11.51
C ILE A 276 -5.87 7.99 -11.25
N PHE A 277 -4.96 8.36 -12.15
CA PHE A 277 -3.55 8.05 -12.00
C PHE A 277 -2.87 8.89 -10.91
N GLN A 278 -3.26 10.16 -10.75
CA GLN A 278 -2.83 11.00 -9.63
C GLN A 278 -3.31 10.44 -8.30
N GLU A 279 -4.58 10.05 -8.20
CA GLU A 279 -5.13 9.44 -7.00
C GLU A 279 -4.43 8.12 -6.67
N TYR A 280 -4.16 7.28 -7.67
CA TYR A 280 -3.37 6.07 -7.47
C TYR A 280 -1.96 6.36 -6.95
N LEU A 281 -1.28 7.39 -7.48
CA LEU A 281 0.04 7.81 -6.99
C LEU A 281 -0.02 8.34 -5.55
N LEU A 282 -1.08 9.07 -5.17
CA LEU A 282 -1.29 9.53 -3.80
C LEU A 282 -1.50 8.36 -2.83
N ILE A 283 -2.28 7.36 -3.22
CA ILE A 283 -2.48 6.12 -2.46
C ILE A 283 -1.14 5.38 -2.30
N MET A 284 -0.39 5.17 -3.39
CA MET A 284 0.94 4.54 -3.35
C MET A 284 1.92 5.34 -2.48
N GLY A 285 1.90 6.67 -2.57
CA GLY A 285 2.73 7.56 -1.77
C GLY A 285 2.45 7.42 -0.29
N SER A 286 1.16 7.45 0.09
CA SER A 286 0.69 7.28 1.47
C SER A 286 1.10 5.92 2.04
N PHE A 287 0.96 4.85 1.24
CA PHE A 287 1.44 3.52 1.63
C PHE A 287 2.95 3.51 1.91
N LYS A 288 3.73 4.13 1.03
CA LYS A 288 5.21 4.16 1.14
C LYS A 288 5.71 5.08 2.25
N ALA A 289 4.89 6.02 2.72
CA ALA A 289 5.20 6.90 3.84
C ALA A 289 4.97 6.24 5.21
N THR A 290 4.38 5.05 5.26
CA THR A 290 4.13 4.36 6.53
C THR A 290 5.42 3.80 7.11
N THR A 291 5.74 4.22 8.33
CA THR A 291 6.90 3.80 9.12
C THR A 291 6.47 3.03 10.37
N GLN A 292 7.43 2.42 11.06
CA GLN A 292 7.20 1.87 12.40
C GLN A 292 6.77 2.95 13.40
N ASP A 293 7.20 4.19 13.21
CA ASP A 293 6.79 5.31 14.07
C ASP A 293 5.31 5.65 13.90
N PHE A 294 4.77 5.54 12.68
CA PHE A 294 3.32 5.64 12.46
C PHE A 294 2.57 4.57 13.28
N LEU A 295 3.03 3.32 13.23
CA LEU A 295 2.39 2.21 13.94
C LEU A 295 2.36 2.46 15.46
N LYS A 296 3.47 2.92 16.04
CA LYS A 296 3.55 3.27 17.46
C LYS A 296 2.59 4.39 17.83
N GLN A 297 2.57 5.48 17.06
CA GLN A 297 1.69 6.62 17.29
C GLN A 297 0.21 6.24 17.12
N ALA A 298 -0.14 5.50 16.06
CA ALA A 298 -1.48 4.99 15.83
C ALA A 298 -1.95 4.08 16.98
N THR A 299 -1.07 3.20 17.47
CA THR A 299 -1.37 2.34 18.62
C THR A 299 -1.66 3.17 19.87
N SER A 300 -0.83 4.17 20.18
CA SER A 300 -1.06 5.05 21.34
C SER A 300 -2.36 5.85 21.24
N ILE A 301 -2.79 6.21 20.02
CA ILE A 301 -4.05 6.93 19.82
C ILE A 301 -5.25 5.97 19.95
N PHE A 302 -5.12 4.74 19.44
CA PHE A 302 -6.18 3.73 19.52
C PHE A 302 -6.37 3.20 20.94
N PHE A 303 -5.30 2.86 21.63
CA PHE A 303 -5.31 2.11 22.89
C PHE A 303 -4.61 2.93 23.97
N ASP A 304 -5.23 4.05 24.40
CA ASP A 304 -4.70 4.90 25.48
C ASP A 304 -4.22 4.04 26.67
N GLU A 305 -3.35 4.54 27.55
CA GLU A 305 -2.65 3.75 28.58
C GLU A 305 -3.56 2.85 29.47
N ASN A 306 -4.85 3.16 29.55
CA ASN A 306 -5.84 2.45 30.36
C ASN A 306 -6.75 1.48 29.58
N SER A 307 -6.67 1.40 28.25
CA SER A 307 -7.55 0.55 27.44
C SER A 307 -6.78 -0.33 26.45
N SER A 308 -6.93 -1.64 26.60
CA SER A 308 -6.35 -2.65 25.70
C SER A 308 -7.28 -3.05 24.55
N ALA A 309 -8.51 -2.49 24.51
CA ALA A 309 -9.50 -2.80 23.50
C ALA A 309 -10.40 -1.59 23.21
N ILE A 310 -10.89 -1.48 21.98
CA ILE A 310 -11.80 -0.42 21.55
C ILE A 310 -12.98 -1.00 20.77
N ASP A 311 -14.14 -0.37 20.88
CA ASP A 311 -15.30 -0.73 20.06
C ASP A 311 -15.34 0.04 18.72
N LEU A 312 -16.36 -0.24 17.89
CA LEU A 312 -16.53 0.41 16.59
C LEU A 312 -16.69 1.94 16.71
N SER A 313 -17.40 2.41 17.73
CA SER A 313 -17.69 3.84 17.90
C SER A 313 -16.41 4.61 18.22
N GLU A 314 -15.62 4.08 19.15
CA GLU A 314 -14.30 4.61 19.50
C GLU A 314 -13.34 4.52 18.32
N PHE A 315 -13.36 3.40 17.60
CA PHE A 315 -12.52 3.21 16.41
C PHE A 315 -12.79 4.28 15.34
N ILE A 316 -14.06 4.60 15.04
CA ILE A 316 -14.41 5.64 14.04
C ILE A 316 -13.82 7.00 14.46
N ILE A 317 -14.00 7.39 15.73
CA ILE A 317 -13.50 8.67 16.25
C ILE A 317 -11.97 8.72 16.20
N LYS A 318 -11.32 7.68 16.70
CA LYS A 318 -9.86 7.60 16.78
C LYS A 318 -9.19 7.47 15.42
N THR A 319 -9.84 6.81 14.46
CA THR A 319 -9.36 6.73 13.06
C THR A 319 -9.37 8.11 12.39
N LYS A 320 -10.44 8.90 12.56
CA LYS A 320 -10.49 10.28 12.07
C LYS A 320 -9.39 11.14 12.70
N LYS A 321 -9.12 10.96 14.01
CA LYS A 321 -8.01 11.63 14.70
C LYS A 321 -6.65 11.24 14.11
N ILE A 322 -6.40 9.95 13.85
CA ILE A 322 -5.16 9.46 13.24
C ILE A 322 -4.95 10.03 11.84
N GLN A 323 -6.00 10.03 11.00
CA GLN A 323 -5.92 10.59 9.66
C GLN A 323 -5.52 12.07 9.68
N ASN A 324 -6.11 12.85 10.58
CA ASN A 324 -5.85 14.29 10.67
C ASN A 324 -4.51 14.61 11.33
N GLN A 325 -4.14 13.90 12.40
CA GLN A 325 -2.90 14.20 13.15
C GLN A 325 -1.66 13.64 12.47
N LEU A 326 -1.75 12.45 11.87
CA LEU A 326 -0.61 11.78 11.23
C LEU A 326 -0.55 12.04 9.72
N ASN A 327 -1.52 12.76 9.16
CA ASN A 327 -1.66 13.02 7.72
C ASN A 327 -1.48 11.73 6.89
N SER A 328 -2.12 10.65 7.33
CA SER A 328 -1.93 9.31 6.77
C SER A 328 -3.27 8.64 6.48
N SER A 329 -3.39 8.10 5.28
CA SER A 329 -4.57 7.38 4.80
C SER A 329 -4.38 5.86 4.77
N ILE A 330 -3.33 5.31 5.41
CA ILE A 330 -2.98 3.88 5.26
C ILE A 330 -4.14 2.93 5.56
N LEU A 331 -4.93 3.22 6.59
CA LEU A 331 -6.08 2.39 6.96
C LEU A 331 -7.16 2.38 5.86
N TYR A 332 -7.26 3.43 5.07
CA TYR A 332 -8.24 3.57 3.99
C TYR A 332 -7.74 3.08 2.63
N ILE A 333 -6.48 2.66 2.49
CA ILE A 333 -5.92 2.29 1.19
C ILE A 333 -6.74 1.22 0.47
N LEU A 334 -7.18 0.16 1.16
CA LEU A 334 -7.92 -0.92 0.52
C LEU A 334 -9.29 -0.46 -0.03
N PRO A 335 -10.17 0.19 0.74
CA PRO A 335 -11.41 0.73 0.19
C PRO A 335 -11.17 1.81 -0.88
N MET A 336 -10.15 2.67 -0.73
CA MET A 336 -9.77 3.64 -1.77
C MET A 336 -9.35 2.95 -3.08
N LEU A 337 -8.55 1.88 -3.02
CA LEU A 337 -8.16 1.10 -4.20
C LEU A 337 -9.37 0.43 -4.86
N LEU A 338 -10.29 -0.14 -4.08
CA LEU A 338 -11.51 -0.75 -4.61
C LEU A 338 -12.37 0.27 -5.36
N GLN A 339 -12.58 1.45 -4.76
CA GLN A 339 -13.30 2.55 -5.38
C GLN A 339 -12.60 3.02 -6.66
N LEU A 340 -11.28 3.20 -6.63
CA LEU A 340 -10.51 3.70 -7.75
C LEU A 340 -10.50 2.70 -8.93
N GLU A 341 -10.33 1.41 -8.65
CA GLU A 341 -10.44 0.39 -9.68
C GLU A 341 -11.85 0.28 -10.25
N ASN A 342 -12.90 0.46 -9.43
CA ASN A 342 -14.27 0.52 -9.94
C ASN A 342 -14.45 1.69 -10.93
N GLN A 343 -14.01 2.90 -10.56
CA GLN A 343 -14.05 4.07 -11.44
C GLN A 343 -13.28 3.82 -12.75
N MET A 344 -12.14 3.15 -12.65
CA MET A 344 -11.32 2.80 -13.81
C MET A 344 -12.06 1.85 -14.75
N ILE A 345 -12.73 0.82 -14.22
CA ILE A 345 -13.52 -0.12 -14.99
C ILE A 345 -14.67 0.60 -15.69
N ASP A 346 -15.49 1.35 -14.94
CA ASP A 346 -16.66 2.06 -15.46
C ASP A 346 -16.26 3.03 -16.58
N MET A 347 -15.18 3.79 -16.39
CA MET A 347 -14.68 4.74 -17.38
C MET A 347 -14.15 4.06 -18.66
N VAL A 348 -13.43 2.93 -18.54
CA VAL A 348 -12.98 2.19 -19.74
C VAL A 348 -14.17 1.68 -20.57
N GLN A 349 -15.30 1.34 -19.94
CA GLN A 349 -16.53 0.98 -20.67
C GLN A 349 -17.17 2.17 -21.39
N VAL A 350 -17.08 3.38 -20.82
CA VAL A 350 -17.65 4.61 -21.39
C VAL A 350 -16.79 5.15 -22.53
N ASN A 351 -15.47 5.21 -22.34
CA ASN A 351 -14.53 5.82 -23.29
C ASN A 351 -14.21 4.95 -24.52
N GLY A 352 -14.56 3.66 -24.51
CA GLY A 352 -14.55 2.84 -25.73
C GLY A 352 -15.50 3.33 -26.84
N LYS A 353 -16.22 4.44 -26.62
CA LYS A 353 -17.23 5.03 -27.50
C LYS A 353 -16.82 6.35 -28.16
N GLN A 354 -15.72 6.99 -27.75
CA GLN A 354 -15.37 8.34 -28.21
C GLN A 354 -14.12 8.32 -29.08
N GLU A 355 -14.27 8.64 -30.37
CA GLU A 355 -13.17 9.16 -31.19
C GLU A 355 -12.88 10.57 -30.67
N ALA A 356 -11.83 10.72 -29.87
CA ALA A 356 -11.37 12.02 -29.39
C ALA A 356 -10.01 12.34 -30.01
N ASP A 357 -9.73 13.62 -30.30
CA ASP A 357 -8.47 14.05 -30.92
C ASP A 357 -7.23 13.53 -30.15
N PRO A 358 -6.09 13.29 -30.85
CA PRO A 358 -4.87 12.83 -30.21
C PRO A 358 -4.32 13.89 -29.23
N VAL A 359 -4.50 13.63 -27.93
CA VAL A 359 -3.95 14.46 -26.84
C VAL A 359 -2.55 13.98 -26.44
N LYS A 360 -1.69 14.89 -25.96
CA LYS A 360 -0.34 14.58 -25.44
C LYS A 360 -0.41 13.47 -24.38
N ASN A 361 0.38 12.40 -24.59
CA ASN A 361 0.39 11.20 -23.74
C ASN A 361 1.15 11.45 -22.41
N SER A 362 0.43 11.82 -21.35
CA SER A 362 0.94 11.93 -19.96
C SER A 362 1.22 10.56 -19.32
N SER A 363 0.75 9.45 -19.90
CA SER A 363 0.82 8.11 -19.31
C SER A 363 2.26 7.63 -19.07
N ASN A 364 3.23 8.07 -19.87
CA ASN A 364 4.65 7.74 -19.67
C ASN A 364 5.21 8.38 -18.39
N TYR A 365 4.74 9.58 -18.02
CA TYR A 365 5.09 10.20 -16.74
C TYR A 365 4.58 9.36 -15.56
N TYR A 366 3.31 8.96 -15.60
CA TYR A 366 2.70 8.14 -14.54
C TYR A 366 3.35 6.76 -14.46
N LEU A 367 3.63 6.10 -15.58
CA LEU A 367 4.31 4.81 -15.62
C LEU A 367 5.69 4.89 -14.93
N LYS A 368 6.51 5.87 -15.31
CA LYS A 368 7.83 6.10 -14.68
C LYS A 368 7.69 6.36 -13.17
N MET A 369 6.66 7.10 -12.75
CA MET A 369 6.45 7.40 -11.33
C MET A 369 6.01 6.16 -10.54
N ILE A 370 5.08 5.37 -11.09
CA ILE A 370 4.63 4.10 -10.50
C ILE A 370 5.82 3.13 -10.38
N GLU A 371 6.65 3.00 -11.42
CA GLU A 371 7.85 2.15 -11.38
C GLU A 371 8.86 2.61 -10.33
N ARG A 372 9.07 3.93 -10.18
CA ARG A 372 9.90 4.49 -9.12
C ARG A 372 9.37 4.12 -7.73
N LEU A 373 8.06 4.28 -7.49
CA LEU A 373 7.44 3.96 -6.20
C LEU A 373 7.40 2.46 -5.91
N LYS A 374 7.09 1.62 -6.91
CA LYS A 374 7.17 0.16 -6.83
C LYS A 374 8.56 -0.31 -6.42
N ASN A 375 9.59 0.40 -6.88
CA ASN A 375 10.97 0.12 -6.52
C ASN A 375 11.41 0.65 -5.15
N LYS A 376 10.60 1.43 -4.41
CA LYS A 376 10.91 1.82 -3.03
C LYS A 376 10.45 0.76 -2.04
N CYS A 377 11.27 0.48 -1.02
CA CYS A 377 10.83 -0.33 0.13
C CYS A 377 10.01 0.54 1.08
N VAL A 378 8.90 0.00 1.62
CA VAL A 378 8.04 0.70 2.59
C VAL A 378 8.84 1.09 3.84
N TYR A 379 9.61 0.15 4.37
CA TYR A 379 10.43 0.35 5.57
C TYR A 379 11.65 1.27 5.37
N ASN A 380 11.95 1.72 4.14
CA ASN A 380 12.93 2.76 3.83
C ASN A 380 14.25 2.80 4.67
N GLY A 381 14.86 1.62 4.91
CA GLY A 381 16.12 1.51 5.65
C GLY A 381 15.98 1.22 7.16
N GLU A 382 14.78 1.08 7.71
CA GLU A 382 14.54 0.68 9.09
C GLU A 382 15.25 -0.63 9.45
N GLU A 383 15.76 -0.72 10.68
CA GLU A 383 16.61 -1.81 11.17
C GLU A 383 15.94 -3.18 11.05
N ASN A 384 14.63 -3.22 11.31
CA ASN A 384 13.83 -4.45 11.29
C ASN A 384 13.60 -5.02 9.88
N CYS A 385 13.94 -4.27 8.82
CA CYS A 385 13.83 -4.72 7.44
C CYS A 385 15.18 -5.18 6.86
N ASN A 386 15.25 -6.47 6.47
CA ASN A 386 16.46 -7.10 5.94
C ASN A 386 16.53 -7.17 4.41
N CYS A 387 15.66 -6.45 3.68
CA CYS A 387 15.74 -6.47 2.22
C CYS A 387 17.02 -5.77 1.69
N LYS A 388 17.54 -6.22 0.55
CA LYS A 388 18.74 -5.65 -0.10
C LYS A 388 18.70 -4.13 -0.23
N LYS A 389 17.52 -3.56 -0.54
CA LYS A 389 17.34 -2.10 -0.66
C LYS A 389 17.52 -1.37 0.67
N CYS A 390 16.91 -1.87 1.75
CA CYS A 390 17.08 -1.28 3.09
C CYS A 390 18.51 -1.44 3.59
N GLN A 391 19.15 -2.58 3.32
CA GLN A 391 20.57 -2.78 3.62
C GLN A 391 21.46 -1.79 2.87
N CYS A 392 21.24 -1.56 1.57
CA CYS A 392 21.97 -0.54 0.81
C CYS A 392 21.76 0.87 1.38
N ILE A 393 20.52 1.23 1.74
CA ILE A 393 20.22 2.53 2.37
C ILE A 393 20.99 2.68 3.69
N ARG A 394 20.99 1.65 4.56
CA ARG A 394 21.76 1.68 5.81
C ARG A 394 23.26 1.81 5.58
N ARG A 395 23.83 1.04 4.64
CA ARG A 395 25.25 1.16 4.26
C ARG A 395 25.60 2.56 3.77
N ASN A 396 24.76 3.14 2.91
CA ASN A 396 24.97 4.49 2.39
C ASN A 396 24.87 5.56 3.47
N ARG A 397 23.89 5.44 4.40
CA ARG A 397 23.78 6.34 5.55
C ARG A 397 25.00 6.25 6.46
N ASN A 398 25.46 5.03 6.77
CA ASN A 398 26.65 4.83 7.59
C ASN A 398 27.90 5.42 6.92
N SER A 399 28.07 5.19 5.62
CA SER A 399 29.17 5.76 4.83
C SER A 399 29.13 7.29 4.80
N ALA A 400 27.94 7.89 4.62
CA ALA A 400 27.78 9.34 4.66
C ALA A 400 28.10 9.92 6.05
N ASN A 401 27.63 9.28 7.13
CA ASN A 401 27.92 9.69 8.50
C ASN A 401 29.42 9.61 8.82
N GLU A 402 30.08 8.54 8.40
CA GLU A 402 31.53 8.37 8.56
C GLU A 402 32.30 9.42 7.77
N SER A 403 31.89 9.70 6.52
CA SER A 403 32.50 10.75 5.70
C SER A 403 32.34 12.13 6.32
N GLN A 404 31.16 12.45 6.85
CA GLN A 404 30.91 13.72 7.55
C GLN A 404 31.71 13.82 8.85
N ARG A 405 31.88 12.71 9.58
CA ARG A 405 32.72 12.66 10.78
C ARG A 405 34.19 12.94 10.43
N LYS A 406 34.75 12.25 9.44
CA LYS A 406 36.12 12.48 8.96
C LYS A 406 36.33 13.92 8.47
N LYS A 407 35.33 14.51 7.80
CA LYS A 407 35.36 15.92 7.39
C LYS A 407 35.44 16.86 8.60
N ARG A 408 34.66 16.62 9.66
CA ARG A 408 34.72 17.40 10.90
C ARG A 408 36.07 17.28 11.60
N GLU A 409 36.58 16.06 11.75
CA GLU A 409 37.88 15.80 12.36
C GLU A 409 39.03 16.46 11.57
N ALA A 410 38.94 16.53 10.24
CA ALA A 410 39.91 17.24 9.40
C ALA A 410 39.84 18.77 9.58
N LEU A 411 38.62 19.34 9.65
CA LEU A 411 38.43 20.77 9.88
C LEU A 411 38.94 21.20 11.26
N GLU A 412 38.73 20.39 12.30
CA GLU A 412 39.28 20.62 13.65
C GLU A 412 40.82 20.68 13.67
N LYS A 413 41.48 19.91 12.79
CA LYS A 413 42.96 19.93 12.67
C LYS A 413 43.48 21.12 11.86
N ILE A 414 42.71 21.59 10.87
CA ILE A 414 43.12 22.69 10.00
C ILE A 414 42.99 24.05 10.70
N GLY A 415 41.98 24.25 11.55
CA GLY A 415 41.75 25.52 12.26
C GLY A 415 43.00 26.06 12.98
N PRO A 416 43.62 25.30 13.90
CA PRO A 416 44.81 25.74 14.62
C PRO A 416 46.01 26.04 13.71
N LEU A 417 46.12 25.35 12.56
CA LEU A 417 47.20 25.59 11.59
C LEU A 417 46.99 26.88 10.81
N GLN A 418 45.74 27.25 10.50
CA GLN A 418 45.42 28.54 9.89
C GLN A 418 45.70 29.70 10.85
N ASP A 419 45.31 29.56 12.11
CA ASP A 419 45.58 30.56 13.15
C ASP A 419 47.10 30.75 13.36
N ALA A 420 47.85 29.66 13.45
CA ALA A 420 49.31 29.70 13.59
C ALA A 420 49.99 30.33 12.37
N PHE A 421 49.52 30.03 11.16
CA PHE A 421 50.05 30.62 9.92
C PHE A 421 49.80 32.13 9.87
N GLU A 422 48.62 32.60 10.27
CA GLU A 422 48.29 34.02 10.29
C GLU A 422 49.08 34.78 11.36
N GLU A 423 49.32 34.16 12.52
CA GLU A 423 50.22 34.69 13.55
C GLU A 423 51.66 34.82 13.03
N LEU A 424 52.18 33.78 12.35
CA LEU A 424 53.51 33.81 11.75
C LEU A 424 53.61 34.93 10.70
N ARG A 425 52.60 35.06 9.84
CA ARG A 425 52.56 36.08 8.79
C ARG A 425 52.58 37.49 9.37
N LYS A 426 51.93 37.73 10.51
CA LYS A 426 52.01 39.02 11.24
C LYS A 426 53.42 39.26 11.78
N LYS A 427 54.05 38.25 12.40
CA LYS A 427 55.43 38.35 12.91
C LYS A 427 56.42 38.68 11.79
N VAL A 428 56.33 38.01 10.64
CA VAL A 428 57.19 38.30 9.48
C VAL A 428 57.00 39.75 9.02
N ARG A 429 55.77 40.25 8.95
CA ARG A 429 55.49 41.65 8.57
C ARG A 429 56.11 42.66 9.54
N VAL A 430 56.06 42.39 10.84
CA VAL A 430 56.71 43.24 11.85
C VAL A 430 58.22 43.27 11.65
N VAL A 431 58.85 42.11 11.49
CA VAL A 431 60.30 42.00 11.26
C VAL A 431 60.71 42.68 9.96
N GLN A 432 59.94 42.53 8.88
CA GLN A 432 60.20 43.22 7.61
C GLN A 432 60.18 44.75 7.79
N ASN A 433 59.18 45.28 8.50
CA ASN A 433 59.12 46.72 8.79
C ASN A 433 60.27 47.20 9.68
N GLU A 434 60.65 46.44 10.71
CA GLU A 434 61.80 46.77 11.57
C GLU A 434 63.10 46.77 10.77
N ASN A 435 63.29 45.79 9.89
CA ASN A 435 64.48 45.66 9.06
C ASN A 435 64.56 46.80 8.04
N GLU A 436 63.43 47.20 7.44
CA GLU A 436 63.38 48.37 6.56
C GLU A 436 63.73 49.66 7.32
N ASN A 437 63.17 49.85 8.52
CA ASN A 437 63.52 51.00 9.37
C ASN A 437 65.01 51.03 9.72
N LEU A 438 65.60 49.88 10.06
CA LEU A 438 67.03 49.74 10.35
C LEU A 438 67.88 50.05 9.11
N ARG A 439 67.49 49.59 7.93
CA ARG A 439 68.15 49.91 6.66
C ARG A 439 68.13 51.41 6.39
N GLN A 440 66.98 52.07 6.55
CA GLN A 440 66.86 53.52 6.39
C GLN A 440 67.74 54.27 7.40
N LEU A 441 67.78 53.83 8.66
CA LEU A 441 68.69 54.38 9.67
C LEU A 441 70.16 54.21 9.28
N LEU A 442 70.56 53.04 8.80
CA LEU A 442 71.91 52.76 8.31
C LEU A 442 72.28 53.68 7.14
N ILE A 443 71.40 53.83 6.16
CA ILE A 443 71.59 54.75 5.02
C ILE A 443 71.79 56.18 5.53
N ASN A 444 70.94 56.65 6.44
CA ASN A 444 71.04 58.00 7.01
C ASN A 444 72.35 58.21 7.79
N VAL A 445 72.84 57.19 8.52
CA VAL A 445 74.13 57.24 9.21
C VAL A 445 75.29 57.32 8.22
N PHE A 446 75.27 56.52 7.15
CA PHE A 446 76.31 56.56 6.11
C PHE A 446 76.30 57.86 5.31
N GLN A 447 75.14 58.52 5.18
CA GLN A 447 75.01 59.83 4.55
C GLN A 447 75.41 61.00 5.47
N HIS A 448 75.68 60.75 6.76
CA HIS A 448 76.04 61.81 7.70
C HIS A 448 77.40 62.45 7.36
N PRO A 449 77.55 63.79 7.36
CA PRO A 449 78.74 64.49 6.85
C PRO A 449 80.07 64.21 7.57
N GLN A 450 80.01 63.68 8.79
CA GLN A 450 81.20 63.27 9.55
C GLN A 450 81.63 61.83 9.23
N VAL A 451 80.68 60.98 8.84
CA VAL A 451 80.89 59.56 8.52
C VAL A 451 81.26 59.39 7.04
N SER A 452 80.63 60.16 6.13
CA SER A 452 80.95 60.15 4.70
C SER A 452 82.37 60.62 4.35
N LYS A 453 83.09 61.18 5.33
CA LYS A 453 84.52 61.54 5.25
C LYS A 453 85.46 60.38 5.59
N LEU A 454 84.97 59.30 6.20
CA LEU A 454 85.70 58.04 6.33
C LEU A 454 85.81 57.44 4.92
N ALA A 455 87.02 57.03 4.54
CA ALA A 455 87.40 56.72 3.16
C ALA A 455 86.37 55.87 2.39
N SER A 456 86.13 56.25 1.13
CA SER A 456 85.22 55.57 0.18
C SER A 456 85.44 54.06 0.08
N THR A 457 86.66 53.59 0.36
CA THR A 457 87.02 52.17 0.44
C THR A 457 86.23 51.34 1.47
N PHE A 458 85.62 51.94 2.50
CA PHE A 458 84.82 51.22 3.51
C PHE A 458 83.32 51.33 3.32
N ILE A 459 82.82 52.48 2.83
CA ILE A 459 81.38 52.79 2.80
C ILE A 459 80.69 52.22 1.55
N GLU A 460 81.37 52.27 0.40
CA GLU A 460 80.83 51.89 -0.92
C GLU A 460 80.49 50.39 -1.03
N PRO A 461 81.30 49.44 -0.50
CA PRO A 461 80.94 48.02 -0.49
C PRO A 461 79.71 47.72 0.40
N LEU A 462 79.57 48.41 1.52
CA LEU A 462 78.47 48.21 2.48
C LEU A 462 77.14 48.74 1.95
N THR A 463 77.15 49.90 1.27
CA THR A 463 75.93 50.44 0.62
C THR A 463 75.49 49.55 -0.54
N LYS A 464 76.43 48.99 -1.29
CA LYS A 464 76.16 48.04 -2.38
C LYS A 464 75.55 46.72 -1.90
N ILE A 465 76.02 46.17 -0.79
CA ILE A 465 75.42 44.97 -0.16
C ILE A 465 73.97 45.23 0.29
N ILE A 466 73.68 46.43 0.80
CA ILE A 466 72.32 46.82 1.21
C ILE A 466 71.40 46.94 -0.02
N SER A 467 71.87 47.51 -1.13
CA SER A 467 71.08 47.62 -2.37
C SER A 467 70.90 46.29 -3.11
N ASP A 468 71.90 45.41 -3.09
CA ASP A 468 71.82 44.11 -3.76
C ASP A 468 70.83 43.17 -3.04
N ALA A 469 70.66 43.31 -1.72
CA ALA A 469 69.71 42.52 -0.93
C ALA A 469 68.22 42.82 -1.23
N ASP A 470 67.89 43.90 -1.96
CA ASP A 470 66.53 44.19 -2.45
C ASP A 470 66.17 43.37 -3.70
N SER A 471 67.17 42.83 -4.41
CA SER A 471 66.97 42.08 -5.64
C SER A 471 66.59 40.61 -5.42
N GLU A 472 66.98 40.00 -4.30
CA GLU A 472 66.68 38.58 -4.02
C GLU A 472 65.26 38.36 -3.47
N PHE A 473 64.65 39.35 -2.80
CA PHE A 473 63.29 39.21 -2.23
C PHE A 473 62.17 39.29 -3.26
N ALA A 474 62.41 39.82 -4.46
CA ALA A 474 61.44 39.84 -5.55
C ALA A 474 61.24 38.47 -6.23
N SER A 475 62.03 37.45 -5.87
CA SER A 475 62.04 36.14 -6.55
C SER A 475 61.19 35.05 -5.87
N TYR A 476 60.55 35.34 -4.72
CA TYR A 476 59.77 34.37 -3.94
C TYR A 476 58.27 34.73 -3.81
N GLU A 477 57.69 35.42 -4.80
CA GLU A 477 56.24 35.42 -4.98
C GLU A 477 55.83 34.22 -5.86
N CYS A 478 55.29 33.18 -5.23
CA CYS A 478 54.54 32.09 -5.85
C CYS A 478 53.25 31.86 -5.06
#